data_AF-A0A8H4VQN8-F1
#
_entry.id   AF-A0A8H4VQN8-F1
#
_cell.length_a   1.000
_cell.length_b   1.000
_cell.length_c   1.000
_cell.angle_alpha   90.00
_cell.angle_beta   90.00
_cell.angle_gamma   90.00
#
_symmetry.space_group_name_H-M   'P 1'
#
loop_
_entity.id
_entity.type
_entity.pdbx_description
1 polymer ?
#
loop_
_entity_poly.entity_id
_entity_poly.type
_entity_poly.pdbx_seq_one_letter_code
_entity_poly.pdbx_strand_id
1 'polypeptide(L)'
;MTELKILLRDSFRSSKKQACLLEISAAIGTANCAGAPRLKYMFGRPPPVIAAKDLTVPLPTDSVTSILARFADAGFSPQEAVALLSSHTIAAADKIDTRIPGTPFDTTVDVFDSQVFLEVLLKGTMFPGQGNISHTGEVLSPIAGEMRLQSDFAVSQDPRTACFWQDMINNQNSMTSQFKAAMAKLQVLGQKNLVDCSDVVPVPKPFAGPIKYPATFSQKDVQQACKQHPFPKLATVSGPAPTVAPVPGS
;
A
#
# COMPACT_ATOMS: atom_id res chain seq x y z
N MET A 1 11.11 3.09 -1.55
CA MET A 1 11.03 2.90 -3.03
C MET A 1 11.89 1.70 -3.46
N THR A 2 11.98 0.69 -2.60
CA THR A 2 13.19 -0.12 -2.45
C THR A 2 12.87 -1.58 -2.60
N GLU A 3 11.96 -2.14 -1.80
CA GLU A 3 11.66 -3.56 -1.93
C GLU A 3 10.92 -3.90 -3.21
N LEU A 4 9.90 -3.12 -3.63
CA LEU A 4 9.21 -3.39 -4.89
C LEU A 4 10.07 -3.06 -6.13
N LYS A 5 10.93 -2.02 -6.08
CA LYS A 5 11.87 -1.73 -7.17
C LYS A 5 13.08 -2.68 -7.20
N ILE A 6 13.51 -3.26 -6.07
CA ILE A 6 14.58 -4.27 -6.03
C ILE A 6 14.02 -5.62 -6.47
N LEU A 7 12.84 -6.03 -5.99
CA LEU A 7 12.12 -7.20 -6.49
C LEU A 7 11.85 -7.09 -7.98
N LEU A 8 11.55 -5.90 -8.52
CA LEU A 8 11.41 -5.69 -9.96
C LEU A 8 12.78 -5.61 -10.67
N ARG A 9 13.72 -4.74 -10.29
CA ARG A 9 14.99 -4.53 -11.03
C ARG A 9 15.92 -5.75 -11.02
N ASP A 10 16.08 -6.45 -9.90
CA ASP A 10 17.02 -7.59 -9.81
C ASP A 10 16.40 -8.91 -10.31
N SER A 11 15.07 -9.03 -10.30
CA SER A 11 14.34 -10.17 -10.91
C SER A 11 14.24 -10.11 -12.45
N PHE A 12 14.70 -9.05 -13.10
CA PHE A 12 14.72 -8.98 -14.56
C PHE A 12 16.07 -9.39 -15.17
N ARG A 13 17.07 -9.78 -14.37
CA ARG A 13 18.44 -10.02 -14.85
C ARG A 13 18.85 -11.50 -14.98
N SER A 14 18.07 -12.49 -14.50
CA SER A 14 18.49 -13.90 -14.58
C SER A 14 17.36 -14.95 -14.57
N SER A 15 17.18 -15.59 -15.73
CA SER A 15 16.53 -16.90 -15.92
C SER A 15 14.99 -16.99 -15.78
N LYS A 16 14.43 -18.01 -16.44
CA LYS A 16 13.02 -18.30 -16.69
C LYS A 16 12.11 -18.40 -15.44
N LYS A 17 12.66 -18.32 -14.22
CA LYS A 17 11.99 -18.62 -12.95
C LYS A 17 11.66 -17.38 -12.09
N GLN A 18 12.25 -16.23 -12.37
CA GLN A 18 12.14 -15.04 -11.49
C GLN A 18 10.74 -14.42 -11.48
N ALA A 19 10.06 -14.30 -12.62
CA ALA A 19 8.71 -13.73 -12.66
C ALA A 19 7.68 -14.62 -11.93
N CYS A 20 7.76 -15.94 -12.09
CA CYS A 20 6.89 -16.87 -11.34
C CYS A 20 7.19 -16.87 -9.84
N LEU A 21 8.47 -16.75 -9.47
CA LEU A 21 8.91 -16.67 -8.07
C LEU A 21 8.46 -15.37 -7.40
N LEU A 22 8.52 -14.24 -8.12
CA LEU A 22 8.03 -12.95 -7.64
C LEU A 22 6.55 -13.02 -7.27
N GLU A 23 5.70 -13.48 -8.18
CA GLU A 23 4.25 -13.49 -7.98
C GLU A 23 3.82 -14.47 -6.88
N ILE A 24 4.47 -15.64 -6.77
CA ILE A 24 4.16 -16.57 -5.67
C ILE A 24 4.66 -16.06 -4.32
N SER A 25 5.84 -15.44 -4.29
CA SER A 25 6.38 -14.88 -3.05
C SER A 25 5.52 -13.73 -2.56
N ALA A 26 5.02 -12.88 -3.46
CA ALA A 26 4.05 -11.84 -3.12
C ALA A 26 2.74 -12.46 -2.58
N ALA A 27 2.17 -13.44 -3.27
CA ALA A 27 0.93 -14.08 -2.84
C ALA A 27 1.04 -14.76 -1.46
N ILE A 28 2.13 -15.50 -1.22
CA ILE A 28 2.39 -16.16 0.08
C ILE A 28 2.75 -15.14 1.15
N GLY A 29 3.58 -14.15 0.83
CA GLY A 29 3.98 -13.09 1.76
C GLY A 29 2.78 -12.31 2.27
N THR A 30 1.90 -11.87 1.37
CA THR A 30 0.63 -11.24 1.74
C THR A 30 -0.24 -12.16 2.57
N ALA A 31 -0.27 -13.47 2.27
CA ALA A 31 -1.08 -14.44 3.03
C ALA A 31 -0.61 -14.68 4.47
N ASN A 32 0.64 -14.30 4.79
CA ASN A 32 1.16 -14.38 6.16
C ASN A 32 0.63 -13.24 7.06
N CYS A 33 0.13 -12.15 6.48
CA CYS A 33 -0.43 -11.02 7.20
C CYS A 33 -1.90 -11.30 7.57
N ALA A 34 -2.25 -11.14 8.85
CA ALA A 34 -3.63 -11.32 9.29
C ALA A 34 -4.54 -10.27 8.61
N GLY A 35 -5.72 -10.65 8.16
CA GLY A 35 -6.65 -9.77 7.44
C GLY A 35 -6.53 -9.78 5.93
N ALA A 36 -5.44 -10.33 5.38
CA ALA A 36 -5.19 -10.31 3.96
C ALA A 36 -6.20 -11.15 3.18
N PRO A 37 -6.51 -10.78 1.92
CA PRO A 37 -7.20 -11.71 1.03
C PRO A 37 -6.25 -12.82 0.58
N ARG A 38 -6.79 -14.02 0.38
CA ARG A 38 -6.09 -15.07 -0.38
C ARG A 38 -5.99 -14.64 -1.85
N LEU A 39 -4.81 -14.17 -2.26
CA LEU A 39 -4.54 -13.73 -3.62
C LEU A 39 -4.60 -14.90 -4.61
N LYS A 40 -4.85 -14.58 -5.89
CA LYS A 40 -4.70 -15.57 -6.96
C LYS A 40 -3.20 -15.82 -7.22
N TYR A 41 -2.91 -16.94 -7.84
CA TYR A 41 -1.58 -17.20 -8.39
C TYR A 41 -1.70 -17.89 -9.75
N MET A 42 -1.22 -17.21 -10.79
CA MET A 42 -1.26 -17.70 -12.16
C MET A 42 0.16 -18.06 -12.61
N PHE A 43 0.43 -19.35 -12.79
CA PHE A 43 1.74 -19.87 -13.19
C PHE A 43 1.90 -19.93 -14.72
N GLY A 44 3.14 -19.81 -15.20
CA GLY A 44 3.49 -20.04 -16.60
C GLY A 44 3.93 -18.80 -17.38
N ARG A 45 4.31 -17.71 -16.69
CA ARG A 45 4.86 -16.53 -17.37
C ARG A 45 6.13 -16.90 -18.16
N PRO A 46 6.25 -16.49 -19.43
CA PRO A 46 7.48 -16.68 -20.17
C PRO A 46 8.60 -15.77 -19.61
N PRO A 47 9.86 -16.08 -19.91
CA PRO A 47 10.99 -15.23 -19.52
C PRO A 47 10.84 -13.82 -20.11
N PRO A 48 11.30 -12.78 -19.40
CA PRO A 48 11.29 -11.42 -19.93
C PRO A 48 12.15 -11.34 -21.19
N VAL A 49 11.63 -10.67 -22.22
CA VAL A 49 12.32 -10.53 -23.52
C VAL A 49 13.22 -9.28 -23.57
N ILE A 50 12.84 -8.22 -22.88
CA ILE A 50 13.57 -6.96 -22.76
C ILE A 50 13.35 -6.35 -21.36
N ALA A 51 14.25 -5.47 -20.95
CA ALA A 51 14.03 -4.64 -19.77
C ALA A 51 12.83 -3.70 -19.97
N ALA A 52 12.06 -3.47 -18.91
CA ALA A 52 11.03 -2.45 -18.92
C ALA A 52 11.64 -1.07 -19.18
N LYS A 53 10.93 -0.22 -19.94
CA LYS A 53 11.33 1.18 -20.12
C LYS A 53 11.29 1.91 -18.78
N ASP A 54 12.16 2.89 -18.61
CA ASP A 54 12.13 3.75 -17.42
C ASP A 54 10.81 4.54 -17.34
N LEU A 55 10.53 5.13 -16.18
CA LEU A 55 9.31 5.93 -15.91
C LEU A 55 8.00 5.16 -16.04
N THR A 56 8.06 3.83 -15.98
CA THR A 56 6.87 2.95 -15.99
C THR A 56 6.36 2.64 -14.59
N VAL A 57 7.06 3.05 -13.54
CA VAL A 57 6.64 2.86 -12.14
C VAL A 57 6.42 4.24 -11.51
N PRO A 58 5.21 4.53 -10.99
CA PRO A 58 4.95 5.80 -10.32
C PRO A 58 5.93 6.08 -9.18
N LEU A 59 6.29 7.34 -9.02
CA LEU A 59 7.11 7.85 -7.91
C LEU A 59 6.21 8.52 -6.86
N PRO A 60 6.65 8.57 -5.59
CA PRO A 60 5.91 9.28 -4.55
C PRO A 60 5.82 10.80 -4.79
N THR A 61 6.68 11.34 -5.67
CA THR A 61 6.66 12.74 -6.09
C THR A 61 5.70 13.03 -7.25
N ASP A 62 5.18 12.00 -7.92
CA ASP A 62 4.36 12.20 -9.10
C ASP A 62 3.02 12.84 -8.73
N SER A 63 2.50 13.69 -9.63
CA SER A 63 1.15 14.24 -9.46
C SER A 63 0.10 13.14 -9.57
N VAL A 64 -1.05 13.31 -8.91
CA VAL A 64 -2.17 12.35 -9.01
C VAL A 64 -2.58 12.12 -10.46
N THR A 65 -2.59 13.16 -11.30
CA THR A 65 -2.87 13.02 -12.73
C THR A 65 -1.87 12.11 -13.45
N SER A 66 -0.57 12.24 -13.16
CA SER A 66 0.46 11.37 -13.72
C SER A 66 0.30 9.92 -13.27
N ILE A 67 0.07 9.72 -11.96
CA ILE A 67 -0.16 8.39 -11.36
C ILE A 67 -1.36 7.72 -12.03
N LEU A 68 -2.51 8.40 -12.07
CA LEU A 68 -3.73 7.86 -12.65
C LEU A 68 -3.60 7.61 -14.16
N ALA A 69 -2.89 8.47 -14.90
CA ALA A 69 -2.62 8.24 -16.31
C ALA A 69 -1.75 6.99 -16.53
N ARG A 70 -0.74 6.76 -15.69
CA ARG A 70 0.13 5.58 -15.76
C ARG A 70 -0.64 4.29 -15.45
N PHE A 71 -1.50 4.31 -14.43
CA PHE A 71 -2.39 3.19 -14.12
C PHE A 71 -3.39 2.93 -15.26
N ALA A 72 -3.99 3.98 -15.83
CA ALA A 72 -4.90 3.87 -16.97
C ALA A 72 -4.24 3.27 -18.21
N ASP A 73 -3.00 3.67 -18.52
CA ASP A 73 -2.19 3.08 -19.60
C ASP A 73 -1.92 1.57 -19.36
N ALA A 74 -1.76 1.16 -18.10
CA ALA A 74 -1.70 -0.25 -17.71
C ALA A 74 -3.09 -0.93 -17.59
N GLY A 75 -4.18 -0.22 -17.92
CA GLY A 75 -5.54 -0.73 -17.95
C GLY A 75 -6.30 -0.66 -16.62
N PHE A 76 -5.82 0.09 -15.62
CA PHE A 76 -6.44 0.23 -14.31
C PHE A 76 -7.23 1.54 -14.17
N SER A 77 -8.40 1.46 -13.57
CA SER A 77 -9.21 2.61 -13.15
C SER A 77 -8.59 3.30 -11.92
N PRO A 78 -8.99 4.56 -11.61
CA PRO A 78 -8.59 5.23 -10.38
C PRO A 78 -8.91 4.45 -9.10
N GLN A 79 -10.06 3.77 -9.08
CA GLN A 79 -10.47 2.92 -7.96
C GLN A 79 -9.53 1.72 -7.83
N GLU A 80 -9.17 1.06 -8.92
CA GLU A 80 -8.21 -0.05 -8.86
C GLU A 80 -6.82 0.42 -8.42
N ALA A 81 -6.39 1.64 -8.80
CA ALA A 81 -5.14 2.23 -8.31
C ALA A 81 -5.16 2.42 -6.79
N VAL A 82 -6.24 2.99 -6.24
CA VAL A 82 -6.44 3.12 -4.78
C VAL A 82 -6.51 1.75 -4.11
N ALA A 83 -7.20 0.79 -4.72
CA ALA A 83 -7.30 -0.57 -4.19
C ALA A 83 -5.90 -1.20 -4.04
N LEU A 84 -5.02 -1.03 -5.04
CA LEU A 84 -3.63 -1.52 -4.99
C LEU A 84 -2.78 -0.84 -3.90
N LEU A 85 -3.09 0.41 -3.53
CA LEU A 85 -2.44 1.09 -2.41
C LEU A 85 -2.79 0.46 -1.04
N SER A 86 -3.76 -0.45 -0.95
CA SER A 86 -3.95 -1.28 0.25
C SER A 86 -2.68 -2.07 0.60
N SER A 87 -1.77 -2.33 -0.35
CA SER A 87 -0.47 -2.93 -0.05
C SER A 87 0.39 -2.11 0.92
N HIS A 88 0.15 -0.81 1.05
CA HIS A 88 0.93 0.05 1.95
C HIS A 88 0.65 -0.19 3.43
N THR A 89 -0.43 -0.90 3.80
CA THR A 89 -0.71 -1.29 5.20
C THR A 89 0.25 -2.35 5.74
N ILE A 90 0.98 -3.04 4.85
CA ILE A 90 2.01 -4.03 5.22
C ILE A 90 3.36 -3.66 4.63
N ALA A 91 3.69 -2.37 4.63
CA ALA A 91 4.89 -1.84 3.98
C ALA A 91 5.62 -0.77 4.80
N ALA A 92 6.90 -0.62 4.46
CA ALA A 92 7.80 0.38 5.02
C ALA A 92 8.73 0.97 3.95
N ALA A 93 9.46 2.03 4.30
CA ALA A 93 10.36 2.74 3.40
C ALA A 93 11.82 2.77 3.89
N ASP A 94 12.74 2.40 2.99
CA ASP A 94 14.19 2.40 3.28
C ASP A 94 15.02 3.45 2.55
N LYS A 95 14.41 4.12 1.57
CA LYS A 95 15.14 4.99 0.62
C LYS A 95 14.52 6.37 0.42
N ILE A 96 13.45 6.69 1.14
CA ILE A 96 12.96 8.07 1.21
C ILE A 96 13.86 8.84 2.16
N ASP A 97 13.97 8.35 3.40
CA ASP A 97 15.02 8.74 4.34
C ASP A 97 15.92 7.54 4.63
N THR A 98 17.16 7.55 4.15
CA THR A 98 18.11 6.44 4.33
C THR A 98 18.67 6.33 5.75
N ARG A 99 18.36 7.29 6.64
CA ARG A 99 18.81 7.31 8.04
C ARG A 99 17.88 6.51 8.96
N ILE A 100 16.65 6.24 8.50
CA ILE A 100 15.61 5.51 9.23
C ILE A 100 14.99 4.44 8.33
N PRO A 101 15.77 3.42 7.89
CA PRO A 101 15.21 2.34 7.10
C PRO A 101 14.14 1.56 7.87
N GLY A 102 13.19 0.98 7.14
CA GLY A 102 12.07 0.26 7.73
C GLY A 102 11.01 1.14 8.36
N THR A 103 10.92 2.43 8.01
CA THR A 103 9.86 3.28 8.56
C THR A 103 8.50 2.91 7.93
N PRO A 104 7.53 2.41 8.72
CA PRO A 104 6.23 1.95 8.22
C PRO A 104 5.32 3.10 7.79
N PHE A 105 4.30 2.76 7.00
CA PHE A 105 3.29 3.72 6.53
C PHE A 105 2.01 3.77 7.38
N ASP A 106 1.84 2.82 8.29
CA ASP A 106 0.78 2.84 9.29
C ASP A 106 1.24 2.21 10.61
N THR A 107 0.39 2.26 11.63
CA THR A 107 0.70 1.75 12.98
C THR A 107 0.60 0.22 13.11
N THR A 108 0.18 -0.51 12.08
CA THR A 108 -0.16 -1.95 12.12
C THR A 108 0.48 -2.74 10.98
N VAL A 109 1.76 -2.46 10.70
CA VAL A 109 2.51 -2.98 9.54
C VAL A 109 2.54 -4.52 9.36
N ASP A 110 2.18 -5.31 10.36
CA ASP A 110 2.10 -6.78 10.29
C ASP A 110 0.67 -7.31 10.03
N VAL A 111 -0.32 -6.41 9.97
CA VAL A 111 -1.73 -6.71 9.77
C VAL A 111 -2.20 -6.05 8.47
N PHE A 112 -2.87 -6.83 7.61
CA PHE A 112 -3.53 -6.30 6.43
C PHE A 112 -4.90 -5.73 6.82
N ASP A 113 -4.91 -4.50 7.35
CA ASP A 113 -6.13 -3.77 7.71
C ASP A 113 -6.22 -2.41 7.01
N SER A 114 -7.15 -1.56 7.46
CA SER A 114 -7.43 -0.27 6.81
C SER A 114 -6.83 0.93 7.55
N GLN A 115 -5.88 0.72 8.47
CA GLN A 115 -5.22 1.80 9.22
C GLN A 115 -4.50 2.78 8.28
N VAL A 116 -3.79 2.31 7.26
CA VAL A 116 -3.16 3.20 6.27
C VAL A 116 -4.14 4.20 5.64
N PHE A 117 -5.38 3.78 5.35
CA PHE A 117 -6.40 4.68 4.77
C PHE A 117 -6.88 5.74 5.77
N LEU A 118 -6.90 5.40 7.06
CA LEU A 118 -7.23 6.32 8.15
C LEU A 118 -6.07 7.29 8.44
N GLU A 119 -4.87 6.77 8.64
CA GLU A 119 -3.72 7.49 9.16
C GLU A 119 -3.14 8.47 8.14
N VAL A 120 -3.15 8.12 6.85
CA VAL A 120 -2.80 9.07 5.77
C VAL A 120 -3.66 10.34 5.83
N LEU A 121 -4.94 10.23 6.24
CA LEU A 121 -5.85 11.37 6.35
C LEU A 121 -5.65 12.19 7.62
N LEU A 122 -4.96 11.67 8.64
CA LEU A 122 -4.70 12.44 9.85
C LEU A 122 -3.79 13.64 9.54
N LYS A 123 -3.98 14.72 10.31
CA LYS A 123 -3.17 15.93 10.19
C LYS A 123 -1.72 15.62 10.52
N GLY A 124 -0.85 15.75 9.52
CA GLY A 124 0.59 15.57 9.70
C GLY A 124 1.20 16.70 10.52
N THR A 125 2.10 16.36 11.44
CA THR A 125 2.75 17.32 12.35
C THR A 125 4.26 17.21 12.38
N MET A 126 4.84 16.08 11.93
CA MET A 126 6.27 15.82 12.01
C MET A 126 6.78 14.88 10.91
N PHE A 127 8.06 14.95 10.59
CA PHE A 127 8.79 13.87 9.91
C PHE A 127 9.33 12.89 10.96
N PRO A 128 9.31 11.57 10.71
CA PRO A 128 9.77 10.55 11.66
C PRO A 128 11.29 10.60 11.93
N GLY A 129 12.06 11.15 10.98
CA GLY A 129 13.50 11.31 11.11
C GLY A 129 13.92 12.42 12.08
N GLN A 130 15.17 12.35 12.56
CA GLN A 130 15.73 13.37 13.44
C GLN A 130 15.74 14.76 12.76
N GLY A 131 15.40 15.78 13.54
CA GLY A 131 15.46 17.18 13.12
C GLY A 131 14.28 17.67 12.29
N ASN A 132 13.22 16.87 12.12
CA ASN A 132 12.03 17.22 11.33
C ASN A 132 12.39 17.64 9.89
N ILE A 133 13.30 16.88 9.28
CA ILE A 133 13.84 17.16 7.94
C ILE A 133 12.96 16.47 6.89
N SER A 134 12.52 17.25 5.90
CA SER A 134 11.76 16.74 4.75
C SER A 134 12.68 16.09 3.71
N HIS A 135 12.23 14.99 3.12
CA HIS A 135 12.87 14.35 1.96
C HIS A 135 11.96 14.32 0.73
N THR A 136 12.56 14.16 -0.44
CA THR A 136 11.83 14.12 -1.71
C THR A 136 10.82 12.97 -1.74
N GLY A 137 9.53 13.30 -1.91
CA GLY A 137 8.43 12.33 -1.91
C GLY A 137 7.85 12.03 -0.52
N GLU A 138 8.28 12.75 0.51
CA GLU A 138 7.77 12.65 1.88
C GLU A 138 6.97 13.89 2.26
N VAL A 139 5.93 13.72 3.07
CA VAL A 139 5.21 14.80 3.73
C VAL A 139 5.08 14.50 5.22
N LEU A 140 4.76 15.52 6.04
CA LEU A 140 4.59 15.35 7.48
C LEU A 140 3.68 14.15 7.79
N SER A 141 4.11 13.25 8.66
CA SER A 141 3.33 12.17 9.24
C SER A 141 2.56 12.66 10.48
N PRO A 142 1.45 12.00 10.84
CA PRO A 142 0.73 12.30 12.08
C PRO A 142 1.42 11.71 13.32
N ILE A 143 2.11 10.58 13.18
CA ILE A 143 2.54 9.73 14.31
C ILE A 143 4.05 9.54 14.30
N ALA A 144 4.67 9.57 15.49
CA ALA A 144 6.10 9.34 15.63
C ALA A 144 6.48 7.93 15.14
N GLY A 145 7.49 7.85 14.28
CA GLY A 145 7.94 6.57 13.70
C GLY A 145 7.13 6.10 12.48
N GLU A 146 6.14 6.87 12.03
CA GLU A 146 5.40 6.62 10.79
C GLU A 146 5.88 7.56 9.68
N MET A 147 5.95 7.09 8.44
CA MET A 147 6.24 7.91 7.27
C MET A 147 4.99 8.10 6.42
N ARG A 148 4.80 9.30 5.86
CA ARG A 148 3.72 9.56 4.90
C ARG A 148 4.28 9.95 3.54
N LEU A 149 3.97 9.15 2.52
CA LEU A 149 4.33 9.48 1.14
C LEU A 149 3.50 10.65 0.63
N GLN A 150 4.15 11.53 -0.14
CA GLN A 150 3.48 12.66 -0.80
C GLN A 150 2.36 12.18 -1.73
N SER A 151 2.58 11.10 -2.49
CA SER A 151 1.60 10.52 -3.40
C SER A 151 0.36 10.03 -2.68
N ASP A 152 0.53 9.32 -1.56
CA ASP A 152 -0.59 8.72 -0.83
C ASP A 152 -1.47 9.81 -0.25
N PHE A 153 -0.86 10.82 0.36
CA PHE A 153 -1.60 11.98 0.82
C PHE A 153 -2.32 12.67 -0.34
N ALA A 154 -1.65 12.94 -1.46
CA ALA A 154 -2.29 13.61 -2.60
C ALA A 154 -3.46 12.79 -3.19
N VAL A 155 -3.31 11.47 -3.35
CA VAL A 155 -4.36 10.56 -3.83
C VAL A 155 -5.54 10.51 -2.86
N SER A 156 -5.29 10.52 -1.55
CA SER A 156 -6.35 10.55 -0.54
C SER A 156 -7.18 11.85 -0.58
N GLN A 157 -6.61 12.93 -1.10
CA GLN A 157 -7.24 14.26 -1.16
C GLN A 157 -7.87 14.59 -2.52
N ASP A 158 -7.50 13.89 -3.59
CA ASP A 158 -7.96 14.21 -4.95
C ASP A 158 -9.44 13.82 -5.15
N PRO A 159 -10.28 14.69 -5.75
CA PRO A 159 -11.71 14.42 -5.91
C PRO A 159 -12.04 13.18 -6.76
N ARG A 160 -11.10 12.68 -7.59
CA ARG A 160 -11.27 11.45 -8.38
C ARG A 160 -11.12 10.18 -7.56
N THR A 161 -10.50 10.25 -6.38
CA THR A 161 -10.10 9.09 -5.57
C THR A 161 -10.51 9.19 -4.10
N ALA A 162 -10.70 10.39 -3.56
CA ALA A 162 -10.92 10.64 -2.14
C ALA A 162 -12.11 9.89 -1.51
N CYS A 163 -13.24 9.77 -2.23
CA CYS A 163 -14.39 9.02 -1.70
C CYS A 163 -14.12 7.52 -1.63
N PHE A 164 -13.53 6.96 -2.69
CA PHE A 164 -13.17 5.55 -2.70
C PHE A 164 -12.02 5.24 -1.71
N TRP A 165 -11.12 6.20 -1.46
CA TRP A 165 -10.15 6.11 -0.36
C TRP A 165 -10.87 6.01 1.00
N GLN A 166 -11.83 6.89 1.25
CA GLN A 166 -12.62 6.88 2.50
C GLN A 166 -13.47 5.62 2.64
N ASP A 167 -13.97 5.04 1.54
CA ASP A 167 -14.78 3.82 1.53
C ASP A 167 -14.04 2.57 2.04
N MET A 168 -12.69 2.60 2.06
CA MET A 168 -11.87 1.52 2.61
C MET A 168 -11.78 1.55 4.13
N ILE A 169 -11.99 2.72 4.74
CA ILE A 169 -11.77 2.94 6.17
C ILE A 169 -12.79 2.13 6.97
N ASN A 170 -12.28 1.20 7.79
CA ASN A 170 -13.09 0.30 8.61
C ASN A 170 -14.06 -0.57 7.78
N ASN A 171 -13.69 -0.90 6.55
CA ASN A 171 -14.44 -1.76 5.65
C ASN A 171 -13.55 -2.87 5.07
N GLN A 172 -13.20 -3.83 5.94
CA GLN A 172 -12.28 -4.94 5.60
C GLN A 172 -12.72 -5.71 4.35
N ASN A 173 -14.03 -5.94 4.18
CA ASN A 173 -14.56 -6.66 3.02
C ASN A 173 -14.33 -5.88 1.72
N SER A 174 -14.59 -4.57 1.70
CA SER A 174 -14.32 -3.73 0.53
C SER A 174 -12.82 -3.72 0.21
N MET A 175 -11.99 -3.41 1.21
CA MET A 175 -10.54 -3.33 1.00
C MET A 175 -9.95 -4.63 0.46
N THR A 176 -10.25 -5.76 1.09
CA THR A 176 -9.71 -7.06 0.69
C THR A 176 -10.26 -7.54 -0.66
N SER A 177 -11.54 -7.33 -0.95
CA SER A 177 -12.13 -7.75 -2.23
C SER A 177 -11.60 -6.93 -3.41
N GLN A 178 -11.51 -5.60 -3.24
CA GLN A 178 -11.01 -4.70 -4.26
C GLN A 178 -9.51 -4.90 -4.49
N PHE A 179 -8.71 -5.04 -3.43
CA PHE A 179 -7.28 -5.36 -3.55
C PHE A 179 -7.07 -6.70 -4.25
N LYS A 180 -7.80 -7.76 -3.86
CA LYS A 180 -7.70 -9.08 -4.48
C LYS A 180 -8.02 -9.03 -5.98
N ALA A 181 -9.07 -8.31 -6.36
CA ALA A 181 -9.47 -8.18 -7.76
C ALA A 181 -8.40 -7.42 -8.58
N ALA A 182 -7.91 -6.29 -8.05
CA ALA A 182 -6.89 -5.49 -8.72
C ALA A 182 -5.55 -6.23 -8.82
N MET A 183 -5.13 -6.95 -7.76
CA MET A 183 -3.95 -7.79 -7.79
C MET A 183 -4.06 -8.94 -8.79
N ALA A 184 -5.22 -9.60 -8.88
CA ALA A 184 -5.43 -10.66 -9.87
C ALA A 184 -5.27 -10.14 -11.32
N LYS A 185 -5.67 -8.89 -11.57
CA LYS A 185 -5.46 -8.22 -12.86
C LYS A 185 -4.00 -7.84 -13.09
N LEU A 186 -3.33 -7.28 -12.07
CA LEU A 186 -1.90 -6.95 -12.11
C LEU A 186 -1.04 -8.19 -12.38
N GLN A 187 -1.38 -9.32 -11.75
CA GLN A 187 -0.74 -10.61 -11.91
C GLN A 187 -0.85 -11.23 -13.31
N VAL A 188 -1.64 -10.66 -14.22
CA VAL A 188 -1.75 -11.17 -15.59
C VAL A 188 -1.47 -10.10 -16.64
N LEU A 189 -0.93 -8.95 -16.24
CA LEU A 189 -0.63 -7.86 -17.15
C LEU A 189 0.36 -8.31 -18.24
N GLY A 190 -0.05 -8.18 -19.50
CA GLY A 190 0.74 -8.61 -20.66
C GLY A 190 0.85 -10.12 -20.84
N GLN A 191 0.07 -10.92 -20.10
CA GLN A 191 0.13 -12.39 -20.15
C GLN A 191 -1.16 -12.99 -20.73
N LYS A 192 -1.05 -14.19 -21.29
CA LYS A 192 -2.17 -15.02 -21.77
C LYS A 192 -1.87 -16.49 -21.46
N ASN A 193 -2.91 -17.32 -21.38
CA ASN A 193 -2.80 -18.78 -21.24
C ASN A 193 -1.98 -19.26 -20.03
N LEU A 194 -2.25 -18.69 -18.85
CA LEU A 194 -1.63 -19.11 -17.59
C LEU A 194 -2.44 -20.21 -16.91
N VAL A 195 -1.80 -20.96 -16.01
CA VAL A 195 -2.42 -22.01 -15.20
C VAL A 195 -2.78 -21.43 -13.83
N ASP A 196 -4.01 -21.65 -13.37
CA ASP A 196 -4.41 -21.27 -12.02
C ASP A 196 -3.83 -22.26 -11.01
N CYS A 197 -2.93 -21.76 -10.15
CA CYS A 197 -2.28 -22.49 -9.07
C CYS A 197 -2.59 -21.81 -7.72
N SER A 198 -3.75 -21.15 -7.59
CA SER A 198 -4.12 -20.40 -6.38
C SER A 198 -4.31 -21.30 -5.14
N ASP A 199 -4.43 -22.61 -5.32
CA ASP A 199 -4.55 -23.60 -4.26
C ASP A 199 -3.29 -23.72 -3.40
N VAL A 200 -2.12 -23.37 -3.92
CA VAL A 200 -0.84 -23.38 -3.17
C VAL A 200 -0.69 -22.18 -2.22
N VAL A 201 -1.46 -21.11 -2.42
CA VAL A 201 -1.43 -19.92 -1.55
C VAL A 201 -2.15 -20.26 -0.24
N PRO A 202 -1.54 -20.06 0.95
CA PRO A 202 -2.21 -20.34 2.22
C PRO A 202 -3.49 -19.51 2.42
N VAL A 203 -4.40 -19.99 3.27
CA VAL A 203 -5.55 -19.21 3.72
C VAL A 203 -5.08 -18.24 4.81
N PRO A 204 -5.18 -16.91 4.63
CA PRO A 204 -4.73 -15.96 5.63
C PRO A 204 -5.59 -16.02 6.90
N LYS A 205 -5.00 -15.66 8.04
CA LYS A 205 -5.76 -15.48 9.29
C LYS A 205 -6.74 -14.30 9.13
N PRO A 206 -7.94 -14.33 9.71
CA PRO A 206 -8.87 -13.20 9.63
C PRO A 206 -8.37 -12.01 10.46
N PHE A 207 -8.80 -10.81 10.06
CA PHE A 207 -8.67 -9.59 10.87
C PHE A 207 -9.77 -9.57 11.93
N ALA A 208 -9.41 -9.24 13.18
CA ALA A 208 -10.36 -9.22 14.29
C ALA A 208 -11.26 -7.97 14.29
N GLY A 209 -10.75 -6.83 13.82
CA GLY A 209 -11.47 -5.57 13.75
C GLY A 209 -12.09 -5.04 15.06
N PRO A 210 -12.82 -3.92 14.98
CA PRO A 210 -12.68 -2.88 13.95
C PRO A 210 -11.34 -2.14 14.07
N ILE A 211 -10.97 -1.36 13.05
CA ILE A 211 -9.86 -0.41 13.20
C ILE A 211 -10.24 0.74 14.14
N LYS A 212 -9.25 1.47 14.65
CA LYS A 212 -9.44 2.56 15.63
C LYS A 212 -8.50 3.72 15.33
N TYR A 213 -8.90 4.92 15.75
CA TYR A 213 -7.95 6.02 15.82
C TYR A 213 -6.80 5.64 16.75
N PRO A 214 -5.55 5.88 16.35
CA PRO A 214 -4.41 5.84 17.24
C PRO A 214 -4.66 6.74 18.46
N ALA A 215 -4.05 6.40 19.59
CA ALA A 215 -4.29 7.14 20.83
C ALA A 215 -4.01 8.63 20.66
N THR A 216 -4.80 9.47 21.32
CA THR A 216 -4.84 10.95 21.23
C THR A 216 -5.46 11.55 19.95
N PHE A 217 -5.72 10.74 18.92
CA PHE A 217 -6.44 11.18 17.72
C PHE A 217 -7.94 10.96 17.82
N SER A 218 -8.68 11.77 17.07
CA SER A 218 -10.10 11.54 16.77
C SER A 218 -10.48 12.11 15.42
N GLN A 219 -11.79 12.10 15.10
CA GLN A 219 -12.31 12.67 13.87
C GLN A 219 -11.93 14.15 13.67
N LYS A 220 -11.66 14.90 14.73
CA LYS A 220 -11.23 16.32 14.64
C LYS A 220 -9.87 16.48 13.93
N ASP A 221 -9.06 15.42 13.93
CA ASP A 221 -7.71 15.41 13.38
C ASP A 221 -7.67 14.90 11.92
N VAL A 222 -8.83 14.50 11.38
CA VAL A 222 -8.98 13.96 10.03
C VAL A 222 -9.12 15.10 9.01
N GLN A 223 -8.28 15.08 7.98
CA GLN A 223 -8.38 15.93 6.80
C GLN A 223 -9.28 15.26 5.76
N GLN A 224 -10.60 15.31 6.02
CA GLN A 224 -11.59 14.65 5.18
C GLN A 224 -11.72 15.37 3.81
N ALA A 225 -11.49 14.63 2.72
CA ALA A 225 -11.62 15.14 1.36
C ALA A 225 -12.92 14.71 0.64
N CYS A 226 -13.47 13.54 0.97
CA CYS A 226 -14.73 13.11 0.39
C CYS A 226 -15.90 13.93 0.95
N LYS A 227 -16.68 14.54 0.04
CA LYS A 227 -17.87 15.33 0.39
C LYS A 227 -19.20 14.60 0.16
N GLN A 228 -19.15 13.38 -0.39
CA GLN A 228 -20.36 12.64 -0.79
C GLN A 228 -21.02 11.92 0.38
N HIS A 229 -20.25 11.44 1.35
CA HIS A 229 -20.75 10.72 2.52
C HIS A 229 -19.89 11.02 3.76
N PRO A 230 -20.48 10.91 4.97
CA PRO A 230 -19.77 11.20 6.21
C PRO A 230 -18.61 10.24 6.45
N PHE A 231 -17.61 10.72 7.20
CA PHE A 231 -16.52 9.89 7.68
C PHE A 231 -17.05 8.81 8.64
N PRO A 232 -16.55 7.57 8.59
CA PRO A 232 -17.01 6.49 9.48
C PRO A 232 -16.71 6.82 10.94
N LYS A 233 -17.62 6.39 11.84
CA LYS A 233 -17.40 6.53 13.29
C LYS A 233 -16.44 5.44 13.77
N LEU A 234 -15.32 5.84 14.36
CA LEU A 234 -14.31 4.94 14.91
C LEU A 234 -14.10 5.23 16.41
N ALA A 235 -13.74 4.20 17.16
CA ALA A 235 -13.26 4.38 18.52
C ALA A 235 -11.79 4.86 18.51
N THR A 236 -11.34 5.44 19.61
CA THR A 236 -9.93 5.80 19.83
C THR A 236 -9.27 4.82 20.79
N VAL A 237 -8.03 4.42 20.50
CA VAL A 237 -7.21 3.63 21.43
C VAL A 237 -6.95 4.45 22.69
N SER A 238 -7.15 3.85 23.87
CA SER A 238 -6.86 4.51 25.15
C SER A 238 -5.35 4.56 25.40
N GLY A 239 -4.87 5.64 26.02
CA GLY A 239 -3.48 5.75 26.48
C GLY A 239 -2.73 6.92 25.84
N PRO A 240 -1.39 6.95 25.98
CA PRO A 240 -0.54 7.97 25.37
C PRO A 240 -0.43 7.78 23.84
N ALA A 241 -0.03 8.83 23.13
CA ALA A 241 0.24 8.76 21.70
C ALA A 241 1.27 7.65 21.39
N PRO A 242 1.07 6.84 20.33
CA PRO A 242 1.98 5.76 20.02
C PRO A 242 3.28 6.28 19.38
N THR A 243 4.30 5.42 19.39
CA THR A 243 5.48 5.54 18.54
C THR A 243 5.62 4.22 17.80
N VAL A 244 5.69 4.26 16.47
CA VAL A 244 5.77 3.07 15.64
C VAL A 244 7.22 2.63 15.52
N ALA A 245 7.47 1.33 15.72
CA ALA A 245 8.80 0.76 15.56
C ALA A 245 9.11 0.53 14.07
N PRO A 246 10.38 0.68 13.65
CA PRO A 246 10.78 0.32 12.29
C PRO A 246 10.67 -1.19 12.07
N VAL A 247 10.35 -1.58 10.84
CA VAL A 247 10.33 -2.97 10.37
C VAL A 247 11.77 -3.49 10.27
N PRO A 248 12.13 -4.58 10.98
CA PRO A 248 13.48 -5.12 10.90
C PRO A 248 13.78 -5.75 9.54
N GLY A 249 14.95 -5.44 8.97
CA GLY A 249 15.49 -6.16 7.80
C GLY A 249 14.93 -5.75 6.44
N SER A 250 14.31 -4.58 6.34
CA SER A 250 13.84 -3.97 5.09
C SER A 250 14.93 -3.25 4.28
#